data_AF-A0A7R9T6V0-F1
#
_entry.id   AF-A0A7R9T6V0-F1
#
_cell.length_a   1.000
_cell.length_b   1.000
_cell.length_c   1.000
_cell.angle_alpha   90.00
_cell.angle_beta   90.00
_cell.angle_gamma   90.00
#
_symmetry.space_group_name_H-M   'P 1'
#
loop_
_entity.id
_entity.type
_entity.pdbx_description
1 polymer ?
#
loop_
_entity_poly.entity_id
_entity_poly.type
_entity_poly.pdbx_seq_one_letter_code
_entity_poly.pdbx_strand_id
1 'polypeptide(L)'
;MARTPLVVRSMAAARIALPVPARVARPRVGAEKTTEAPSSRPSVAAASARAMATRSNINSRSSHLASVVATRALPQSHHDGKTCALTTSVIAPTVAEALTEIDEAVAGGADIVELRVDFIPTLDADGKDLTAMLERCPVPCIVTYRPTWEGGQYAGEEEPRLAALWKAVELGAAYVDCELLAAERFFAAAPPGIKDASATKIILSSHDYDAVPSYDELAEIRARCVAAGADVVKIAAMVKDIVDVTRLQTLLEDAAGSRQDTIVLGMGEAGQVSRLLAAKFGSFLTFGALRAGAESAPGQPTLRQLRDLYRVPTQTRATKVMGVIGNPIAQSKSPALHNPSLAAAGVDACYVPLLVNDIEAFLKSATFGGDDYVGFSVTIPHKEAALRCCDEVDPVAAEIGAVNTLVKRPDGTFKGYNTDYVAAIDAIEAAMNAKRGTASGEVLRGKTVVVVGAGGAGRGLAFGAKFKGADVIVANRSLDRAQALATACGGVAVTLEALASGAVKGDVLANTTSVGMTPKVDETPTPKSAIAAGGFDVVFDAVYNPLETKL
;
A
#
# COMPACT_ATOMS: atom_id res chain seq x y z
N MET A 1 -6.25 62.64 9.96
CA MET A 1 -5.04 62.91 9.17
C MET A 1 -4.10 61.72 9.28
N ALA A 2 -3.63 61.24 8.13
CA ALA A 2 -2.56 60.25 7.88
C ALA A 2 -2.62 58.87 8.58
N ARG A 3 -3.18 57.88 7.86
CA ARG A 3 -2.87 56.44 8.02
C ARG A 3 -1.64 56.12 7.17
N THR A 4 -0.63 55.51 7.77
CA THR A 4 0.54 54.93 7.08
C THR A 4 0.20 53.50 6.64
N PRO A 5 0.49 53.08 5.39
CA PRO A 5 0.15 51.74 4.93
C PRO A 5 1.22 50.72 5.35
N LEU A 6 0.76 49.58 5.88
CA LEU A 6 1.59 48.41 6.10
C LEU A 6 1.80 47.70 4.75
N VAL A 7 3.03 47.69 4.26
CA VAL A 7 3.43 46.97 3.05
C VAL A 7 3.53 45.48 3.38
N VAL A 8 2.58 44.67 2.91
CA VAL A 8 2.68 43.20 2.96
C VAL A 8 3.50 42.75 1.75
N ARG A 9 4.74 42.33 2.01
CA ARG A 9 5.58 41.65 1.01
C ARG A 9 5.02 40.24 0.78
N SER A 10 4.79 39.93 -0.49
CA SER A 10 4.59 38.57 -1.04
C SER A 10 5.53 37.55 -0.40
N MET A 11 4.96 36.56 0.30
CA MET A 11 5.68 35.35 0.70
C MET A 11 5.70 34.40 -0.50
N ALA A 12 6.81 34.43 -1.23
CA ALA A 12 7.19 33.36 -2.14
C ALA A 12 7.36 32.05 -1.36
N ALA A 13 6.92 30.96 -1.98
CA ALA A 13 6.98 29.58 -1.50
C ALA A 13 8.20 29.27 -0.62
N ALA A 14 7.93 28.87 0.63
CA ALA A 14 8.93 28.30 1.51
C ALA A 14 9.41 26.96 0.91
N ARG A 15 10.57 26.98 0.26
CA ARG A 15 11.35 25.78 -0.03
C ARG A 15 11.77 25.17 1.30
N ILE A 16 11.19 24.02 1.64
CA ILE A 16 11.68 23.16 2.72
C ILE A 16 13.04 22.60 2.25
N ALA A 17 14.13 23.19 2.75
CA ALA A 17 15.47 22.66 2.56
C ALA A 17 15.71 21.55 3.59
N LEU A 18 15.71 20.30 3.14
CA LEU A 18 16.20 19.17 3.92
C LEU A 18 17.74 19.25 3.99
N PRO A 19 18.38 19.05 5.17
CA PRO A 19 19.83 19.11 5.29
C PRO A 19 20.49 17.92 4.56
N VAL A 20 21.43 18.24 3.66
CA VAL A 20 22.31 17.27 3.00
C VAL A 20 23.40 16.85 4.00
N PRO A 21 23.62 15.54 4.26
CA PRO A 21 24.70 15.11 5.14
C PRO A 21 26.08 15.34 4.49
N ALA A 22 27.00 15.90 5.28
CA ALA A 22 28.37 16.21 4.89
C ALA A 22 29.14 14.94 4.46
N ARG A 23 29.85 15.04 3.33
CA ARG A 23 30.79 14.01 2.85
C ARG A 23 31.93 13.82 3.86
N VAL A 24 32.00 12.64 4.46
CA VAL A 24 33.15 12.19 5.25
C VAL A 24 34.31 11.88 4.30
N ALA A 25 35.44 12.56 4.50
CA ALA A 25 36.69 12.33 3.80
C ALA A 25 37.31 10.99 4.23
N ARG A 26 37.71 10.15 3.26
CA ARG A 26 38.52 8.95 3.50
C ARG A 26 39.99 9.35 3.74
N PRO A 27 40.68 8.81 4.74
CA PRO A 27 42.11 9.01 4.87
C PRO A 27 42.88 8.12 3.88
N ARG A 28 43.90 8.71 3.26
CA ARG A 28 44.93 8.04 2.45
C ARG A 28 45.81 7.17 3.36
N VAL A 29 45.96 5.89 3.04
CA VAL A 29 47.02 5.04 3.60
C VAL A 29 48.19 5.06 2.63
N GLY A 30 49.35 5.49 3.16
CA GLY A 30 50.61 5.59 2.45
C GLY A 30 51.21 4.23 2.14
N ALA A 31 51.90 4.19 1.00
CA ALA A 31 52.74 3.09 0.57
C ALA A 31 54.07 3.11 1.32
N GLU A 32 54.50 1.97 1.83
CA GLU A 32 55.91 1.67 2.03
C GLU A 32 56.25 0.32 1.42
N LYS A 33 57.24 0.38 0.52
CA LYS A 33 57.91 -0.73 -0.13
C LYS A 33 59.00 -1.23 0.82
N THR A 34 59.11 -2.54 1.00
CA THR A 34 60.43 -3.18 1.12
C THR A 34 60.42 -4.52 0.40
N THR A 35 61.42 -4.62 -0.46
CA THR A 35 61.88 -5.72 -1.29
C THR A 35 62.40 -6.91 -0.49
N GLU A 36 62.13 -8.14 -0.93
CA GLU A 36 63.14 -9.16 -1.25
C GLU A 36 62.46 -10.46 -1.72
N ALA A 37 63.10 -11.12 -2.68
CA ALA A 37 62.77 -12.41 -3.29
C ALA A 37 64.11 -13.17 -3.49
N PRO A 38 64.17 -14.41 -4.00
CA PRO A 38 63.24 -15.56 -3.96
C PRO A 38 63.98 -16.85 -3.48
N SER A 39 63.29 -17.98 -3.27
CA SER A 39 63.86 -19.31 -3.64
C SER A 39 62.87 -20.49 -3.62
N SER A 40 62.85 -21.19 -4.76
CA SER A 40 62.76 -22.64 -5.00
C SER A 40 61.80 -23.58 -4.24
N ARG A 41 60.89 -24.17 -5.03
CA ARG A 41 60.32 -25.55 -4.94
C ARG A 41 61.42 -26.64 -4.90
N PRO A 42 61.20 -27.93 -4.51
CA PRO A 42 60.06 -28.77 -4.94
C PRO A 42 59.51 -29.86 -3.99
N SER A 43 58.50 -30.53 -4.53
CA SER A 43 57.71 -31.72 -4.14
C SER A 43 58.43 -32.88 -3.45
N VAL A 44 57.71 -33.62 -2.60
CA VAL A 44 57.74 -35.10 -2.54
C VAL A 44 56.35 -35.65 -2.17
N ALA A 45 55.93 -36.70 -2.87
CA ALA A 45 54.70 -37.45 -2.71
C ALA A 45 54.87 -38.66 -1.76
N ALA A 46 53.71 -39.25 -1.43
CA ALA A 46 53.47 -40.63 -0.97
C ALA A 46 53.63 -40.93 0.53
N ALA A 47 52.52 -41.34 1.17
CA ALA A 47 52.42 -42.68 1.74
C ALA A 47 50.98 -43.06 2.12
N SER A 48 50.63 -44.28 1.70
CA SER A 48 49.78 -45.24 2.41
C SER A 48 48.27 -45.23 2.15
N ALA A 49 47.93 -45.79 0.99
CA ALA A 49 46.72 -46.57 0.77
C ALA A 49 46.70 -47.82 1.67
N ARG A 50 45.81 -47.85 2.67
CA ARG A 50 45.35 -49.10 3.31
C ARG A 50 44.07 -48.92 4.14
N ALA A 51 42.95 -48.63 3.46
CA ALA A 51 41.61 -48.76 4.03
C ALA A 51 40.54 -48.81 2.90
N MET A 52 40.75 -49.66 1.90
CA MET A 52 39.81 -49.88 0.79
C MET A 52 39.50 -51.38 0.71
N ALA A 53 38.67 -51.89 1.62
CA ALA A 53 37.93 -53.16 1.46
C ALA A 53 36.99 -53.39 2.67
N THR A 54 36.09 -52.45 2.95
CA THR A 54 34.89 -52.67 3.83
C THR A 54 33.88 -51.52 3.81
N ARG A 55 34.04 -50.51 2.91
CA ARG A 55 33.16 -49.33 2.82
C ARG A 55 32.27 -49.30 1.56
N SER A 56 32.21 -50.37 0.77
CA SER A 56 31.53 -50.36 -0.54
C SER A 56 30.02 -50.70 -0.49
N ASN A 57 29.41 -50.88 0.68
CA ASN A 57 27.96 -51.19 0.78
C ASN A 57 27.12 -50.20 1.61
N ILE A 58 27.72 -49.08 2.06
CA ILE A 58 26.99 -48.00 2.75
C ILE A 58 26.96 -46.70 1.91
N ASN A 59 27.82 -46.60 0.88
CA ASN A 59 27.93 -45.41 0.02
C ASN A 59 27.07 -45.44 -1.27
N SER A 60 26.24 -46.45 -1.50
CA SER A 60 25.36 -46.51 -2.67
C SER A 60 23.94 -45.96 -2.41
N ARG A 61 23.57 -45.69 -1.15
CA ARG A 61 22.29 -45.05 -0.78
C ARG A 61 22.41 -43.55 -0.52
N SER A 62 23.59 -43.05 -0.18
CA SER A 62 23.86 -41.62 0.06
C SER A 62 24.15 -40.82 -1.21
N SER A 63 24.47 -41.48 -2.33
CA SER A 63 24.80 -40.81 -3.59
C SER A 63 23.63 -40.67 -4.58
N HIS A 64 22.45 -41.23 -4.29
CA HIS A 64 21.23 -41.05 -5.11
C HIS A 64 20.38 -39.85 -4.66
N LEU A 65 20.52 -39.38 -3.43
CA LEU A 65 19.85 -38.17 -2.92
C LEU A 65 20.62 -36.87 -3.25
N ALA A 66 21.88 -36.97 -3.70
CA ALA A 66 22.75 -35.83 -3.90
C ALA A 66 22.82 -35.32 -5.36
N SER A 67 22.07 -35.90 -6.31
CA SER A 67 22.24 -35.61 -7.75
C SER A 67 20.98 -35.18 -8.50
N VAL A 68 19.91 -34.76 -7.84
CA VAL A 68 18.76 -34.12 -8.49
C VAL A 68 18.34 -32.93 -7.62
N VAL A 69 18.22 -31.75 -8.23
CA VAL A 69 18.01 -30.42 -7.62
C VAL A 69 19.28 -29.81 -6.99
N ALA A 70 19.90 -28.88 -7.74
CA ALA A 70 20.85 -27.94 -7.15
C ALA A 70 20.14 -27.19 -6.01
N THR A 71 20.65 -27.30 -4.78
CA THR A 71 20.10 -26.61 -3.61
C THR A 71 20.09 -25.12 -3.92
N ARG A 72 18.91 -24.56 -4.25
CA ARG A 72 18.81 -23.13 -4.53
C ARG A 72 19.03 -22.42 -3.22
N ALA A 73 19.98 -21.50 -3.23
CA ALA A 73 20.27 -20.70 -2.05
C ALA A 73 18.96 -20.08 -1.56
N LEU A 74 18.57 -20.45 -0.35
CA LEU A 74 17.50 -19.74 0.34
C LEU A 74 17.87 -18.26 0.38
N PRO A 75 16.90 -17.35 0.29
CA PRO A 75 17.13 -15.96 0.64
C PRO A 75 17.79 -15.96 2.01
N GLN A 76 19.08 -15.62 2.06
CA GLN A 76 19.74 -15.36 3.31
C GLN A 76 18.98 -14.19 3.92
N SER A 77 18.55 -14.34 5.17
CA SER A 77 18.08 -13.23 5.98
C SER A 77 19.09 -12.10 5.83
N HIS A 78 18.73 -11.05 5.08
CA HIS A 78 19.47 -9.80 4.89
C HIS A 78 20.53 -9.67 3.77
N HIS A 79 20.59 -10.50 2.72
CA HIS A 79 21.77 -10.43 1.82
C HIS A 79 21.72 -9.53 0.56
N ASP A 80 20.58 -8.91 0.20
CA ASP A 80 20.49 -7.99 -0.96
C ASP A 80 19.92 -6.59 -0.61
N GLY A 81 19.88 -6.23 0.68
CA GLY A 81 19.29 -4.96 1.12
C GLY A 81 17.76 -4.90 1.04
N LYS A 82 17.09 -5.94 0.50
CA LYS A 82 15.63 -6.15 0.59
C LYS A 82 15.26 -6.69 1.98
N THR A 83 14.30 -6.06 2.63
CA THR A 83 13.81 -6.42 3.99
C THR A 83 12.61 -7.35 3.98
N CYS A 84 11.94 -7.54 2.83
CA CYS A 84 10.71 -8.32 2.69
C CYS A 84 10.61 -8.91 1.27
N ALA A 85 10.37 -10.22 1.16
CA ALA A 85 10.22 -10.90 -0.12
C ALA A 85 8.80 -10.75 -0.71
N LEU A 86 8.69 -10.51 -2.02
CA LEU A 86 7.41 -10.54 -2.73
C LEU A 86 7.06 -11.99 -3.10
N THR A 87 5.95 -12.48 -2.56
CA THR A 87 5.48 -13.85 -2.77
C THR A 87 4.20 -13.87 -3.58
N THR A 88 4.06 -14.81 -4.51
CA THR A 88 2.80 -15.04 -5.23
C THR A 88 2.36 -16.48 -5.10
N SER A 89 1.08 -16.68 -4.79
CA SER A 89 0.46 -18.00 -4.74
C SER A 89 0.03 -18.45 -6.14
N VAL A 90 0.42 -19.65 -6.54
CA VAL A 90 -0.08 -20.37 -7.71
C VAL A 90 -1.27 -21.20 -7.25
N ILE A 91 -2.46 -20.91 -7.80
CA ILE A 91 -3.75 -21.49 -7.38
C ILE A 91 -4.45 -22.24 -8.52
N ALA A 92 -3.74 -22.48 -9.62
CA ALA A 92 -4.23 -23.22 -10.76
C ALA A 92 -4.74 -24.64 -10.38
N PRO A 93 -5.85 -25.11 -10.99
CA PRO A 93 -6.45 -26.40 -10.66
C PRO A 93 -5.73 -27.60 -11.28
N THR A 94 -4.78 -27.36 -12.19
CA THR A 94 -4.02 -28.42 -12.87
C THR A 94 -2.53 -28.09 -12.89
N VAL A 95 -1.69 -29.13 -12.99
CA VAL A 95 -0.23 -28.96 -13.07
C VAL A 95 0.18 -28.13 -14.29
N ALA A 96 -0.41 -28.40 -15.46
CA ALA A 96 -0.08 -27.67 -16.69
C ALA A 96 -0.34 -26.15 -16.57
N GLU A 97 -1.47 -25.78 -15.96
CA GLU A 97 -1.80 -24.37 -15.69
C GLU A 97 -0.90 -23.82 -14.58
N ALA A 98 -0.58 -24.59 -13.54
CA ALA A 98 0.34 -24.19 -12.48
C ALA A 98 1.74 -23.86 -13.04
N LEU A 99 2.25 -24.64 -13.99
CA LEU A 99 3.51 -24.33 -14.67
C LEU A 99 3.46 -22.98 -15.41
N THR A 100 2.30 -22.63 -15.98
CA THR A 100 2.09 -21.33 -16.64
C THR A 100 2.03 -20.20 -15.60
N GLU A 101 1.32 -20.38 -14.49
CA GLU A 101 1.25 -19.37 -13.42
C GLU A 101 2.60 -19.15 -12.72
N ILE A 102 3.43 -20.18 -12.61
CA ILE A 102 4.82 -20.07 -12.14
C ILE A 102 5.61 -19.12 -13.05
N ASP A 103 5.52 -19.30 -14.37
CA ASP A 103 6.21 -18.43 -15.34
C ASP A 103 5.74 -16.99 -15.26
N GLU A 104 4.42 -16.79 -15.16
CA GLU A 104 3.83 -15.46 -15.00
C GLU A 104 4.29 -14.80 -13.69
N ALA A 105 4.34 -15.53 -12.58
CA ALA A 105 4.77 -15.02 -11.28
C ALA A 105 6.24 -14.56 -11.32
N VAL A 106 7.11 -15.37 -11.91
CA VAL A 106 8.53 -15.06 -12.07
C VAL A 106 8.72 -13.85 -12.99
N ALA A 107 8.03 -13.82 -14.14
CA ALA A 107 8.06 -12.66 -15.04
C ALA A 107 7.46 -11.40 -14.38
N GLY A 108 6.53 -11.58 -13.44
CA GLY A 108 5.98 -10.54 -12.57
C GLY A 108 6.94 -10.03 -11.50
N GLY A 109 8.08 -10.69 -11.29
CA GLY A 109 9.10 -10.31 -10.31
C GLY A 109 8.84 -10.85 -8.91
N ALA A 110 8.22 -12.02 -8.78
CA ALA A 110 8.12 -12.72 -7.51
C ALA A 110 9.52 -13.14 -7.02
N ASP A 111 9.83 -12.84 -5.76
CA ASP A 111 11.04 -13.33 -5.09
C ASP A 111 10.84 -14.77 -4.60
N ILE A 112 9.60 -15.17 -4.31
CA ILE A 112 9.19 -16.50 -3.86
C ILE A 112 7.86 -16.88 -4.53
N VAL A 113 7.69 -18.16 -4.88
CA VAL A 113 6.41 -18.70 -5.37
C VAL A 113 5.83 -19.67 -4.35
N GLU A 114 4.58 -19.47 -3.93
CA GLU A 114 3.84 -20.43 -3.11
C GLU A 114 3.02 -21.36 -4.02
N LEU A 115 3.32 -22.66 -4.00
CA LEU A 115 2.58 -23.70 -4.68
C LEU A 115 1.43 -24.16 -3.77
N ARG A 116 0.20 -23.72 -4.06
CA ARG A 116 -1.02 -24.16 -3.34
C ARG A 116 -1.52 -25.47 -3.91
N VAL A 117 -0.86 -26.57 -3.55
CA VAL A 117 -1.15 -27.89 -4.11
C VAL A 117 -2.49 -28.44 -3.67
N ASP A 118 -3.14 -27.82 -2.66
CA ASP A 118 -4.54 -28.09 -2.34
C ASP A 118 -5.50 -27.79 -3.50
N PHE A 119 -5.15 -26.90 -4.43
CA PHE A 119 -5.98 -26.59 -5.60
C PHE A 119 -5.89 -27.64 -6.71
N ILE A 120 -4.93 -28.58 -6.66
CA ILE A 120 -4.74 -29.61 -7.67
C ILE A 120 -5.31 -30.94 -7.14
N PRO A 121 -6.60 -31.25 -7.40
CA PRO A 121 -7.24 -32.45 -6.84
C PRO A 121 -6.64 -33.76 -7.37
N THR A 122 -5.93 -33.70 -8.50
CA THR A 122 -5.29 -34.85 -9.15
C THR A 122 -3.81 -34.99 -8.82
N LEU A 123 -3.30 -34.29 -7.79
CA LEU A 123 -1.88 -34.33 -7.42
C LEU A 123 -1.43 -35.77 -7.16
N ASP A 124 -0.35 -36.18 -7.81
CA ASP A 124 0.20 -37.52 -7.64
C ASP A 124 0.89 -37.72 -6.28
N ALA A 125 0.77 -38.93 -5.73
CA ALA A 125 1.38 -39.27 -4.45
C ALA A 125 2.90 -39.57 -4.56
N ASP A 126 3.40 -39.90 -5.77
CA ASP A 126 4.81 -40.21 -5.99
C ASP A 126 5.71 -38.96 -6.15
N GLY A 127 5.10 -37.77 -6.25
CA GLY A 127 5.76 -36.47 -6.25
C GLY A 127 6.30 -36.02 -7.61
N LYS A 128 5.85 -36.62 -8.72
CA LYS A 128 6.22 -36.22 -10.09
C LYS A 128 5.70 -34.83 -10.43
N ASP A 129 4.46 -34.52 -10.07
CA ASP A 129 3.83 -33.22 -10.30
C ASP A 129 4.55 -32.14 -9.47
N LEU A 130 4.85 -32.44 -8.20
CA LEU A 130 5.66 -31.58 -7.35
C LEU A 130 7.05 -31.33 -7.94
N THR A 131 7.72 -32.39 -8.42
CA THR A 131 9.04 -32.29 -9.05
C THR A 131 8.98 -31.36 -10.27
N ALA A 132 7.99 -31.55 -11.15
CA ALA A 132 7.81 -30.72 -12.33
C ALA A 132 7.63 -29.23 -11.99
N MET A 133 6.82 -28.92 -10.97
CA MET A 133 6.61 -27.53 -10.53
C MET A 133 7.86 -26.92 -9.88
N LEU A 134 8.56 -27.67 -9.02
CA LEU A 134 9.80 -27.22 -8.35
C LEU A 134 10.94 -26.98 -9.34
N GLU A 135 11.09 -27.85 -10.34
CA GLU A 135 12.10 -27.71 -11.39
C GLU A 135 11.78 -26.53 -12.33
N ARG A 136 10.49 -26.27 -12.62
CA ARG A 136 10.04 -25.17 -13.49
C ARG A 136 10.25 -23.80 -12.86
N CYS A 137 9.86 -23.64 -11.60
CA CYS A 137 10.08 -22.40 -10.87
C CYS A 137 11.59 -22.17 -10.80
N PRO A 138 12.16 -20.99 -11.05
CA PRO A 138 13.59 -20.68 -10.88
C PRO A 138 13.92 -19.99 -9.54
N VAL A 139 12.89 -19.51 -8.83
CA VAL A 139 13.00 -18.87 -7.51
C VAL A 139 12.66 -19.87 -6.39
N PRO A 140 12.94 -19.56 -5.11
CA PRO A 140 12.52 -20.39 -3.99
C PRO A 140 10.99 -20.65 -3.99
N CYS A 141 10.60 -21.90 -3.71
CA CYS A 141 9.20 -22.30 -3.58
C CYS A 141 8.79 -22.54 -2.13
N ILE A 142 7.61 -22.06 -1.75
CA ILE A 142 6.86 -22.55 -0.58
C ILE A 142 5.89 -23.61 -1.09
N VAL A 143 5.92 -24.82 -0.55
CA VAL A 143 4.87 -25.82 -0.82
C VAL A 143 3.86 -25.79 0.32
N THR A 144 2.60 -25.56 -0.05
CA THR A 144 1.47 -25.43 0.89
C THR A 144 0.37 -26.41 0.47
N TYR A 145 -0.02 -27.32 1.36
CA TYR A 145 -1.15 -28.24 1.14
C TYR A 145 -2.27 -27.96 2.15
N ARG A 146 -2.95 -26.81 1.97
CA ARG A 146 -3.86 -26.24 2.97
C ARG A 146 -5.15 -27.09 3.10
N PRO A 147 -5.53 -27.52 4.31
CA PRO A 147 -6.78 -28.23 4.54
C PRO A 147 -7.99 -27.29 4.63
N THR A 148 -9.19 -27.82 4.42
CA THR A 148 -10.44 -27.03 4.47
C THR A 148 -10.72 -26.39 5.83
N TRP A 149 -10.29 -27.02 6.93
CA TRP A 149 -10.43 -26.48 8.27
C TRP A 149 -9.53 -25.26 8.53
N GLU A 150 -8.55 -24.99 7.66
CA GLU A 150 -7.72 -23.78 7.68
C GLU A 150 -7.88 -22.97 6.38
N GLY A 151 -9.06 -23.03 5.76
CA GLY A 151 -9.41 -22.22 4.58
C GLY A 151 -8.77 -22.66 3.25
N GLY A 152 -8.26 -23.88 3.17
CA GLY A 152 -7.77 -24.51 1.94
C GLY A 152 -8.82 -25.33 1.20
N GLN A 153 -8.36 -26.08 0.20
CA GLN A 153 -9.22 -26.95 -0.63
C GLN A 153 -9.09 -28.44 -0.29
N TYR A 154 -8.09 -28.86 0.51
CA TYR A 154 -7.89 -30.27 0.81
C TYR A 154 -8.86 -30.77 1.90
N ALA A 155 -9.69 -31.76 1.54
CA ALA A 155 -10.69 -32.36 2.42
C ALA A 155 -10.42 -33.84 2.76
N GLY A 156 -9.23 -34.34 2.45
CA GLY A 156 -8.84 -35.73 2.71
C GLY A 156 -8.29 -35.97 4.12
N GLU A 157 -7.78 -37.18 4.34
CA GLU A 157 -7.13 -37.58 5.59
C GLU A 157 -5.82 -36.83 5.82
N GLU A 158 -5.45 -36.63 7.08
CA GLU A 158 -4.28 -35.81 7.42
C GLU A 158 -2.95 -36.50 7.09
N GLU A 159 -2.84 -37.81 7.27
CA GLU A 159 -1.60 -38.57 7.06
C GLU A 159 -1.07 -38.46 5.62
N PRO A 160 -1.88 -38.68 4.55
CA PRO A 160 -1.44 -38.45 3.18
C PRO A 160 -1.04 -36.99 2.91
N ARG A 161 -1.75 -36.03 3.49
CA ARG A 161 -1.46 -34.59 3.35
C ARG A 161 -0.08 -34.25 3.92
N LEU A 162 0.20 -34.69 5.14
CA LEU A 162 1.49 -34.47 5.80
C LEU A 162 2.62 -35.23 5.11
N ALA A 163 2.35 -36.44 4.58
CA ALA A 163 3.30 -37.20 3.79
C ALA A 163 3.69 -36.44 2.50
N ALA A 164 2.74 -35.77 1.83
CA ALA A 164 3.03 -34.94 0.66
C ALA A 164 3.88 -33.70 1.01
N LEU A 165 3.68 -33.10 2.19
CA LEU A 165 4.55 -32.02 2.68
C LEU A 165 5.98 -32.51 2.94
N TRP A 166 6.16 -33.67 3.57
CA TRP A 166 7.49 -34.29 3.72
C TRP A 166 8.09 -34.71 2.37
N LYS A 167 7.26 -35.12 1.41
CA LYS A 167 7.71 -35.37 0.05
C LYS A 167 8.29 -34.11 -0.59
N ALA A 168 7.68 -32.94 -0.36
CA ALA A 168 8.24 -31.67 -0.81
C ALA A 168 9.60 -31.36 -0.16
N VAL A 169 9.80 -31.71 1.12
CA VAL A 169 11.10 -31.59 1.80
C VAL A 169 12.15 -32.49 1.15
N GLU A 170 11.81 -33.75 0.84
CA GLU A 170 12.70 -34.70 0.15
C GLU A 170 13.11 -34.19 -1.25
N LEU A 171 12.18 -33.55 -1.96
CA LEU A 171 12.39 -32.99 -3.29
C LEU A 171 13.12 -31.63 -3.26
N GLY A 172 13.50 -31.14 -2.09
CA GLY A 172 14.30 -29.92 -1.95
C GLY A 172 13.52 -28.62 -2.12
N ALA A 173 12.22 -28.60 -1.79
CA ALA A 173 11.48 -27.36 -1.67
C ALA A 173 12.21 -26.38 -0.72
N ALA A 174 12.19 -25.09 -1.03
CA ALA A 174 12.84 -24.09 -0.18
C ALA A 174 12.12 -23.95 1.17
N TYR A 175 10.80 -23.97 1.13
CA TYR A 175 9.94 -23.92 2.30
C TYR A 175 8.78 -24.90 2.19
N VAL A 176 8.31 -25.35 3.34
CA VAL A 176 7.03 -26.05 3.50
C VAL A 176 6.20 -25.32 4.52
N ASP A 177 4.93 -25.06 4.21
CA ASP A 177 3.96 -24.44 5.13
C ASP A 177 3.07 -25.52 5.73
N CYS A 178 3.14 -25.67 7.05
CA CYS A 178 2.30 -26.55 7.84
C CYS A 178 1.53 -25.73 8.88
N GLU A 179 0.25 -26.04 9.06
CA GLU A 179 -0.61 -25.37 10.01
C GLU A 179 -0.20 -25.71 11.45
N LEU A 180 -0.21 -24.73 12.36
CA LEU A 180 0.18 -24.89 13.76
C LEU A 180 -0.61 -26.00 14.46
N LEU A 181 -1.90 -26.15 14.15
CA LEU A 181 -2.76 -27.20 14.70
C LEU A 181 -2.31 -28.62 14.32
N ALA A 182 -1.62 -28.76 13.19
CA ALA A 182 -1.08 -30.04 12.70
C ALA A 182 0.41 -30.24 13.06
N ALA A 183 1.07 -29.25 13.68
CA ALA A 183 2.53 -29.24 13.85
C ALA A 183 3.07 -30.47 14.59
N GLU A 184 2.40 -30.92 15.66
CA GLU A 184 2.82 -32.10 16.41
C GLU A 184 2.80 -33.36 15.53
N ARG A 185 1.70 -33.58 14.79
CA ARG A 185 1.57 -34.72 13.85
C ARG A 185 2.56 -34.63 12.70
N PHE A 186 2.76 -33.42 12.16
CA PHE A 186 3.71 -33.16 11.10
C PHE A 186 5.13 -33.57 11.51
N PHE A 187 5.59 -33.11 12.67
CA PHE A 187 6.93 -33.44 13.14
C PHE A 187 7.07 -34.88 13.61
N ALA A 188 6.02 -35.50 14.15
CA ALA A 188 6.02 -36.93 14.47
C ALA A 188 6.11 -37.81 13.20
N ALA A 189 5.57 -37.34 12.07
CA ALA A 189 5.62 -38.04 10.78
C ALA A 189 6.93 -37.82 10.00
N ALA A 190 7.92 -37.11 10.55
CA ALA A 190 9.15 -36.78 9.86
C ALA A 190 9.95 -38.06 9.48
N PRO A 191 10.33 -38.24 8.20
CA PRO A 191 11.23 -39.31 7.82
C PRO A 191 12.57 -39.24 8.61
N PRO A 192 13.12 -40.38 9.05
CA PRO A 192 14.34 -40.38 9.87
C PRO A 192 15.52 -39.67 9.20
N GLY A 193 16.10 -38.68 9.90
CA GLY A 193 17.27 -37.93 9.43
C GLY A 193 16.98 -36.86 8.37
N ILE A 194 15.73 -36.68 7.91
CA ILE A 194 15.41 -35.74 6.83
C ILE A 194 15.70 -34.28 7.21
N LYS A 195 15.48 -33.91 8.48
CA LYS A 195 15.71 -32.55 8.98
C LYS A 195 17.18 -32.15 8.95
N ASP A 196 18.08 -33.11 9.17
CA ASP A 196 19.53 -32.86 9.12
C ASP A 196 20.06 -32.91 7.68
N ALA A 197 19.35 -33.60 6.78
CA ALA A 197 19.74 -33.80 5.39
C ALA A 197 19.18 -32.73 4.43
N SER A 198 18.11 -32.02 4.82
CA SER A 198 17.45 -31.02 3.98
C SER A 198 17.78 -29.59 4.43
N ALA A 199 17.83 -28.68 3.46
CA ALA A 199 17.91 -27.24 3.70
C ALA A 199 16.52 -26.57 3.78
N THR A 200 15.43 -27.32 3.59
CA THR A 200 14.06 -26.79 3.62
C THR A 200 13.74 -26.16 4.97
N LYS A 201 13.26 -24.91 4.97
CA LYS A 201 12.75 -24.23 6.16
C LYS A 201 11.27 -24.53 6.38
N ILE A 202 10.87 -24.77 7.62
CA ILE A 202 9.47 -25.02 7.98
C ILE A 202 8.78 -23.72 8.41
N ILE A 203 7.73 -23.35 7.67
CA ILE A 203 6.79 -22.30 8.06
C ILE A 203 5.69 -22.95 8.89
N LEU A 204 5.50 -22.49 10.13
CA LEU A 204 4.30 -22.82 10.90
C LEU A 204 3.30 -21.67 10.84
N SER A 205 2.11 -21.96 10.34
CA SER A 205 1.08 -20.96 10.06
C SER A 205 -0.16 -21.08 10.92
N SER A 206 -0.81 -19.95 11.22
CA SER A 206 -2.11 -19.88 11.89
C SER A 206 -2.96 -18.82 11.21
N HIS A 207 -4.24 -19.14 10.96
CA HIS A 207 -5.19 -18.25 10.30
C HIS A 207 -6.42 -18.02 11.16
N ASP A 208 -6.72 -16.76 11.48
CA ASP A 208 -7.98 -16.37 12.11
C ASP A 208 -8.87 -15.66 11.08
N TYR A 209 -9.97 -16.32 10.68
CA TYR A 209 -10.89 -15.80 9.69
C TYR A 209 -11.97 -14.89 10.26
N ASP A 210 -12.06 -14.78 11.59
CA ASP A 210 -13.12 -14.05 12.28
C ASP A 210 -12.68 -12.66 12.71
N ALA A 211 -11.49 -12.52 13.30
CA ALA A 211 -10.98 -11.25 13.81
C ALA A 211 -9.46 -11.24 13.95
N VAL A 212 -8.91 -10.09 14.36
CA VAL A 212 -7.56 -10.02 14.91
C VAL A 212 -7.63 -10.40 16.40
N PRO A 213 -6.96 -11.48 16.84
CA PRO A 213 -6.89 -11.84 18.26
C PRO A 213 -6.30 -10.72 19.12
N SER A 214 -6.46 -10.82 20.43
CA SER A 214 -5.73 -9.94 21.35
C SER A 214 -4.22 -10.08 21.15
N TYR A 215 -3.47 -9.07 21.58
CA TYR A 215 -2.01 -9.12 21.45
C TYR A 215 -1.42 -10.32 22.23
N ASP A 216 -1.93 -10.62 23.42
CA ASP A 216 -1.44 -11.75 24.22
C ASP A 216 -1.68 -13.09 23.51
N GLU A 217 -2.84 -13.27 22.88
CA GLU A 217 -3.13 -14.46 22.06
C GLU A 217 -2.21 -14.55 20.83
N LEU A 218 -1.96 -13.42 20.15
CA LEU A 218 -1.01 -13.38 19.02
C LEU A 218 0.41 -13.76 19.45
N ALA A 219 0.86 -13.24 20.60
CA ALA A 219 2.16 -13.56 21.18
C ALA A 219 2.26 -15.03 21.59
N GLU A 220 1.18 -15.59 22.16
CA GLU A 220 1.09 -17.02 22.50
C GLU A 220 1.14 -17.91 21.25
N ILE A 221 0.37 -17.59 20.20
CA ILE A 221 0.40 -18.30 18.92
C ILE A 221 1.83 -18.33 18.37
N ARG A 222 2.49 -17.16 18.35
CA ARG A 222 3.89 -17.07 17.91
C ARG A 222 4.82 -17.93 18.77
N ALA A 223 4.70 -17.86 20.09
CA ALA A 223 5.52 -18.65 21.01
C ALA A 223 5.32 -20.15 20.79
N ARG A 224 4.08 -20.60 20.54
CA ARG A 224 3.76 -21.99 20.21
C ARG A 224 4.39 -22.43 18.90
N CYS A 225 4.36 -21.61 17.85
CA CYS A 225 5.07 -21.90 16.60
C CYS A 225 6.58 -22.08 16.84
N VAL A 226 7.20 -21.16 17.59
CA VAL A 226 8.64 -21.25 17.92
C VAL A 226 8.94 -22.52 18.72
N ALA A 227 8.15 -22.82 19.75
CA ALA A 227 8.33 -24.00 20.60
C ALA A 227 8.15 -25.32 19.83
N ALA A 228 7.24 -25.34 18.84
CA ALA A 228 7.02 -26.50 17.97
C ALA A 228 8.18 -26.72 16.98
N GLY A 229 9.05 -25.72 16.76
CA GLY A 229 10.23 -25.84 15.90
C GLY A 229 10.08 -25.17 14.53
N ALA A 230 9.30 -24.09 14.45
CA ALA A 230 9.24 -23.26 13.24
C ALA A 230 10.60 -22.61 12.92
N ASP A 231 10.98 -22.61 11.65
CA ASP A 231 12.03 -21.72 11.13
C ASP A 231 11.46 -20.34 10.81
N VAL A 232 10.20 -20.31 10.37
CA VAL A 232 9.44 -19.10 10.04
C VAL A 232 8.05 -19.19 10.69
N VAL A 233 7.62 -18.13 11.36
CA VAL A 233 6.26 -18.02 11.91
C VAL A 233 5.37 -17.26 10.94
N LYS A 234 4.17 -17.75 10.65
CA LYS A 234 3.18 -17.06 9.79
C LYS A 234 1.85 -16.90 10.52
N ILE A 235 1.40 -15.67 10.70
CA ILE A 235 0.10 -15.38 11.34
C ILE A 235 -0.71 -14.52 10.39
N ALA A 236 -1.92 -14.96 10.05
CA ALA A 236 -2.86 -14.20 9.25
C ALA A 236 -4.18 -14.04 10.01
N ALA A 237 -4.76 -12.84 10.00
CA ALA A 237 -5.98 -12.57 10.75
C ALA A 237 -6.94 -11.64 9.99
N MET A 238 -8.25 -11.83 10.15
CA MET A 238 -9.28 -11.00 9.53
C MET A 238 -9.38 -9.63 10.20
N VAL A 239 -9.07 -8.58 9.46
CA VAL A 239 -9.10 -7.21 9.95
C VAL A 239 -10.46 -6.61 9.63
N LYS A 240 -11.26 -6.35 10.68
CA LYS A 240 -12.58 -5.71 10.59
C LYS A 240 -12.48 -4.20 10.70
N ASP A 241 -11.59 -3.72 11.56
CA ASP A 241 -11.24 -2.30 11.65
C ASP A 241 -9.75 -2.11 11.42
N ILE A 242 -9.38 -1.09 10.64
CA ILE A 242 -7.99 -0.81 10.30
C ILE A 242 -7.11 -0.60 11.55
N VAL A 243 -7.67 -0.10 12.65
CA VAL A 243 -6.90 0.09 13.90
C VAL A 243 -6.36 -1.23 14.46
N ASP A 244 -6.98 -2.36 14.13
CA ASP A 244 -6.54 -3.70 14.56
C ASP A 244 -5.18 -4.10 13.96
N VAL A 245 -4.79 -3.48 12.84
CA VAL A 245 -3.44 -3.65 12.26
C VAL A 245 -2.35 -3.25 13.25
N THR A 246 -2.65 -2.38 14.22
CA THR A 246 -1.70 -2.02 15.28
C THR A 246 -1.18 -3.26 16.01
N ARG A 247 -2.07 -4.19 16.37
CA ARG A 247 -1.68 -5.43 17.08
C ARG A 247 -0.77 -6.32 16.23
N LEU A 248 -1.07 -6.41 14.94
CA LEU A 248 -0.28 -7.16 13.96
C LEU A 248 1.12 -6.54 13.77
N GLN A 249 1.20 -5.20 13.72
CA GLN A 249 2.47 -4.49 13.62
C GLN A 249 3.30 -4.65 14.89
N THR A 250 2.71 -4.48 16.08
CA THR A 250 3.40 -4.64 17.36
C THR A 250 4.01 -6.04 17.48
N LEU A 251 3.30 -7.08 17.04
CA LEU A 251 3.84 -8.44 17.00
C LEU A 251 5.12 -8.56 16.14
N LEU A 252 5.18 -7.87 15.00
CA LEU A 252 6.37 -7.84 14.14
C LEU A 252 7.52 -7.01 14.76
N GLU A 253 7.19 -5.97 15.50
CA GLU A 253 8.17 -5.16 16.24
C GLU A 253 8.81 -5.96 17.37
N ASP A 254 8.02 -6.70 18.15
CA ASP A 254 8.52 -7.55 19.24
C ASP A 254 9.25 -8.79 18.72
N ALA A 255 8.91 -9.27 17.53
CA ALA A 255 9.64 -10.34 16.87
C ALA A 255 10.99 -9.87 16.28
N ALA A 256 11.24 -8.56 16.21
CA ALA A 256 12.46 -8.03 15.61
C ALA A 256 13.72 -8.50 16.38
N GLY A 257 14.71 -9.00 15.64
CA GLY A 257 15.95 -9.53 16.23
C GLY A 257 15.83 -10.94 16.81
N SER A 258 14.65 -11.56 16.76
CA SER A 258 14.52 -12.99 17.06
C SER A 258 15.16 -13.86 15.97
N ARG A 259 15.45 -15.13 16.31
CA ARG A 259 16.03 -16.09 15.36
C ARG A 259 15.08 -16.45 14.22
N GLN A 260 13.78 -16.52 14.50
CA GLN A 260 12.76 -16.91 13.54
C GLN A 260 12.28 -15.70 12.75
N ASP A 261 12.34 -15.84 11.42
CA ASP A 261 11.65 -14.93 10.52
C ASP A 261 10.13 -14.96 10.83
N THR A 262 9.46 -13.80 10.77
CA THR A 262 8.03 -13.71 11.11
C THR A 262 7.27 -13.02 9.97
N ILE A 263 6.14 -13.61 9.59
CA ILE A 263 5.20 -13.13 8.58
C ILE A 263 3.90 -12.80 9.30
N VAL A 264 3.42 -11.57 9.17
CA VAL A 264 2.12 -11.16 9.71
C VAL A 264 1.30 -10.47 8.63
N LEU A 265 0.05 -10.91 8.46
CA LEU A 265 -0.84 -10.45 7.38
C LEU A 265 -2.24 -10.15 7.91
N GLY A 266 -2.74 -8.96 7.61
CA GLY A 266 -4.16 -8.64 7.69
C GLY A 266 -4.90 -9.15 6.45
N MET A 267 -5.97 -9.91 6.66
CA MET A 267 -6.96 -10.26 5.64
C MET A 267 -8.08 -9.20 5.61
N GLY A 268 -8.76 -9.10 4.47
CA GLY A 268 -9.83 -8.11 4.26
C GLY A 268 -9.32 -6.75 3.78
N GLU A 269 -10.23 -5.90 3.32
CA GLU A 269 -9.90 -4.58 2.77
C GLU A 269 -9.22 -3.68 3.81
N ALA A 270 -9.69 -3.69 5.07
CA ALA A 270 -9.06 -2.94 6.17
C ALA A 270 -7.66 -3.47 6.53
N GLY A 271 -7.40 -4.75 6.29
CA GLY A 271 -6.10 -5.38 6.54
C GLY A 271 -5.07 -5.15 5.43
N GLN A 272 -5.49 -4.64 4.26
CA GLN A 272 -4.63 -4.49 3.09
C GLN A 272 -3.36 -3.68 3.39
N VAL A 273 -3.44 -2.64 4.23
CA VAL A 273 -2.29 -1.79 4.59
C VAL A 273 -1.12 -2.59 5.19
N SER A 274 -1.38 -3.68 5.92
CA SER A 274 -0.34 -4.59 6.45
C SER A 274 0.49 -5.25 5.34
N ARG A 275 -0.11 -5.47 4.17
CA ARG A 275 0.55 -6.06 2.99
C ARG A 275 1.33 -5.01 2.21
N LEU A 276 0.77 -3.79 2.12
CA LEU A 276 1.36 -2.66 1.41
C LEU A 276 2.58 -2.08 2.11
N LEU A 277 2.62 -2.19 3.45
CA LEU A 277 3.70 -1.71 4.30
C LEU A 277 4.51 -2.85 4.93
N ALA A 278 4.41 -4.08 4.40
CA ALA A 278 5.00 -5.27 4.99
C ALA A 278 6.52 -5.13 5.26
N ALA A 279 7.27 -4.54 4.32
CA ALA A 279 8.69 -4.25 4.47
C ALA A 279 8.98 -3.22 5.56
N LYS A 280 8.16 -2.16 5.65
CA LYS A 280 8.23 -1.16 6.73
C LYS A 280 7.89 -1.78 8.09
N PHE A 281 6.93 -2.69 8.14
CA PHE A 281 6.58 -3.43 9.36
C PHE A 281 7.54 -4.60 9.65
N GLY A 282 8.50 -4.86 8.75
CA GLY A 282 9.52 -5.89 8.86
C GLY A 282 8.99 -7.31 8.86
N SER A 283 7.88 -7.53 8.17
CA SER A 283 7.44 -8.86 7.79
C SER A 283 8.46 -9.49 6.85
N PHE A 284 8.78 -10.77 7.06
CA PHE A 284 9.73 -11.53 6.25
C PHE A 284 9.34 -11.57 4.77
N LEU A 285 8.04 -11.73 4.49
CA LEU A 285 7.49 -11.67 3.14
C LEU A 285 6.07 -11.09 3.15
N THR A 286 5.57 -10.78 1.96
CA THR A 286 4.17 -10.40 1.73
C THR A 286 3.65 -11.07 0.47
N PHE A 287 2.33 -11.27 0.41
CA PHE A 287 1.70 -11.96 -0.70
C PHE A 287 1.01 -10.98 -1.66
N GLY A 288 1.32 -11.09 -2.94
CA GLY A 288 0.66 -10.41 -4.05
C GLY A 288 -0.01 -11.40 -5.01
N ALA A 289 -1.24 -11.10 -5.40
CA ALA A 289 -1.98 -11.89 -6.39
C ALA A 289 -1.31 -11.79 -7.77
N LEU A 290 -1.38 -12.86 -8.56
CA LEU A 290 -0.75 -12.88 -9.88
C LEU A 290 -1.33 -11.81 -10.82
N ARG A 291 -2.65 -11.69 -10.79
CA ARG A 291 -3.49 -10.75 -11.55
C ARG A 291 -4.74 -10.42 -10.72
N ALA A 292 -5.43 -9.34 -11.07
CA ALA A 292 -6.72 -9.05 -10.45
C ALA A 292 -7.70 -10.21 -10.70
N GLY A 293 -8.40 -10.66 -9.67
CA GLY A 293 -9.28 -11.84 -9.71
C GLY A 293 -8.57 -13.18 -9.46
N ALA A 294 -7.24 -13.18 -9.23
CA ALA A 294 -6.46 -14.37 -8.87
C ALA A 294 -5.92 -14.27 -7.42
N GLU A 295 -6.70 -13.66 -6.53
CA GLU A 295 -6.35 -13.53 -5.11
C GLU A 295 -6.51 -14.88 -4.39
N SER A 296 -5.53 -15.27 -3.58
CA SER A 296 -5.61 -16.44 -2.70
C SER A 296 -6.22 -16.13 -1.34
N ALA A 297 -6.35 -14.83 -0.99
CA ALA A 297 -6.96 -14.34 0.24
C ALA A 297 -7.63 -12.95 0.06
N PRO A 298 -8.68 -12.60 0.84
CA PRO A 298 -9.34 -11.30 0.75
C PRO A 298 -8.40 -10.12 1.00
N GLY A 299 -8.52 -9.06 0.18
CA GLY A 299 -7.76 -7.80 0.31
C GLY A 299 -6.35 -7.83 -0.32
N GLN A 300 -5.98 -8.91 -1.00
CA GLN A 300 -4.67 -9.08 -1.60
C GLN A 300 -4.45 -8.16 -2.82
N PRO A 301 -3.46 -7.26 -2.80
CA PRO A 301 -3.07 -6.49 -3.99
C PRO A 301 -2.34 -7.39 -5.00
N THR A 302 -2.23 -6.95 -6.25
CA THR A 302 -1.43 -7.69 -7.24
C THR A 302 0.08 -7.57 -6.96
N LEU A 303 0.86 -8.56 -7.40
CA LEU A 303 2.31 -8.56 -7.32
C LEU A 303 2.92 -7.29 -7.93
N ARG A 304 2.41 -6.88 -9.11
CA ARG A 304 2.86 -5.64 -9.77
C ARG A 304 2.53 -4.39 -8.99
N GLN A 305 1.36 -4.32 -8.32
CA GLN A 305 1.05 -3.19 -7.44
C GLN A 305 2.03 -3.13 -6.27
N LEU A 306 2.32 -4.25 -5.59
CA LEU A 306 3.28 -4.27 -4.48
C LEU A 306 4.68 -3.82 -4.94
N ARG A 307 5.13 -4.30 -6.10
CA ARG A 307 6.45 -4.02 -6.66
C ARG A 307 6.58 -2.60 -7.20
N ASP A 308 5.66 -2.19 -8.07
CA ASP A 308 5.82 -0.98 -8.90
C ASP A 308 5.12 0.23 -8.29
N LEU A 309 3.92 0.04 -7.76
CA LEU A 309 3.11 1.14 -7.23
C LEU A 309 3.50 1.46 -5.78
N TYR A 310 3.51 0.46 -4.91
CA TYR A 310 3.78 0.62 -3.48
C TYR A 310 5.27 0.44 -3.13
N ARG A 311 6.06 -0.03 -4.09
CA ARG A 311 7.53 -0.13 -4.01
C ARG A 311 8.02 -0.87 -2.76
N VAL A 312 7.28 -1.91 -2.35
CA VAL A 312 7.55 -2.70 -1.14
C VAL A 312 9.02 -3.11 -1.02
N PRO A 313 9.70 -3.62 -2.07
CA PRO A 313 11.10 -4.02 -1.97
C PRO A 313 12.08 -2.90 -1.62
N THR A 314 11.69 -1.63 -1.80
CA THR A 314 12.54 -0.46 -1.50
C THR A 314 12.17 0.22 -0.19
N GLN A 315 11.08 -0.19 0.46
CA GLN A 315 10.69 0.37 1.75
C GLN A 315 11.66 -0.09 2.84
N THR A 316 11.88 0.77 3.82
CA THR A 316 12.63 0.47 5.03
C THR A 316 11.79 0.76 6.27
N ARG A 317 12.29 0.41 7.45
CA ARG A 317 11.67 0.82 8.72
C ARG A 317 11.51 2.35 8.81
N ALA A 318 12.40 3.12 8.19
CA ALA A 318 12.40 4.59 8.20
C ALA A 318 11.48 5.24 7.15
N THR A 319 11.00 4.48 6.16
CA THR A 319 10.11 5.00 5.11
C THR A 319 8.88 5.66 5.73
N LYS A 320 8.59 6.90 5.34
CA LYS A 320 7.41 7.62 5.83
C LYS A 320 6.14 7.14 5.13
N VAL A 321 5.01 7.32 5.78
CA VAL A 321 3.71 6.90 5.28
C VAL A 321 2.82 8.11 5.13
N MET A 322 2.20 8.18 3.96
CA MET A 322 1.07 9.05 3.68
C MET A 322 -0.11 8.18 3.25
N GLY A 323 -1.32 8.71 3.26
CA GLY A 323 -2.42 7.92 2.75
C GLY A 323 -3.70 8.68 2.50
N VAL A 324 -4.67 7.99 1.92
CA VAL A 324 -6.02 8.51 1.71
C VAL A 324 -6.98 7.78 2.63
N ILE A 325 -7.60 8.55 3.54
CA ILE A 325 -8.61 8.11 4.49
C ILE A 325 -9.99 8.19 3.85
N GLY A 326 -10.75 7.09 3.86
CA GLY A 326 -12.13 7.09 3.37
C GLY A 326 -12.87 5.77 3.66
N ASN A 327 -14.18 5.78 3.43
CA ASN A 327 -15.01 4.58 3.44
C ASN A 327 -16.24 4.81 2.53
N PRO A 328 -16.33 4.17 1.34
CA PRO A 328 -15.39 3.19 0.77
C PRO A 328 -14.08 3.81 0.25
N ILE A 329 -13.03 2.99 0.05
CA ILE A 329 -11.69 3.47 -0.37
C ILE A 329 -11.10 2.81 -1.63
N ALA A 330 -11.54 1.60 -2.00
CA ALA A 330 -10.97 0.80 -3.10
C ALA A 330 -10.78 1.54 -4.44
N GLN A 331 -11.75 2.37 -4.83
CA GLN A 331 -11.72 3.14 -6.09
C GLN A 331 -10.81 4.38 -6.09
N SER A 332 -10.14 4.69 -4.97
CA SER A 332 -9.28 5.87 -4.90
C SER A 332 -8.09 5.76 -5.85
N LYS A 333 -7.93 6.77 -6.70
CA LYS A 333 -6.76 6.91 -7.59
C LYS A 333 -5.58 7.63 -6.93
N SER A 334 -5.74 8.11 -5.70
CA SER A 334 -4.70 8.86 -4.99
C SER A 334 -3.37 8.10 -4.86
N PRO A 335 -3.35 6.78 -4.55
CA PRO A 335 -2.09 6.03 -4.55
C PRO A 335 -1.39 6.01 -5.91
N ALA A 336 -2.14 5.87 -7.01
CA ALA A 336 -1.63 5.87 -8.39
C ALA A 336 -1.10 7.25 -8.82
N LEU A 337 -1.58 8.33 -8.21
CA LEU A 337 -1.09 9.69 -8.42
C LEU A 337 0.16 10.00 -7.57
N HIS A 338 0.09 9.70 -6.28
CA HIS A 338 1.11 10.16 -5.33
C HIS A 338 2.36 9.29 -5.29
N ASN A 339 2.28 7.96 -5.41
CA ASN A 339 3.47 7.13 -5.35
C ASN A 339 4.46 7.40 -6.50
N PRO A 340 4.03 7.54 -7.78
CA PRO A 340 4.94 7.94 -8.84
C PRO A 340 5.54 9.33 -8.61
N SER A 341 4.75 10.27 -8.08
CA SER A 341 5.21 11.62 -7.76
C SER A 341 6.28 11.62 -6.64
N LEU A 342 6.07 10.83 -5.59
CA LEU A 342 7.04 10.65 -4.51
C LEU A 342 8.33 10.00 -5.01
N ALA A 343 8.22 8.98 -5.88
CA ALA A 343 9.37 8.33 -6.51
C ALA A 343 10.17 9.32 -7.37
N ALA A 344 9.50 10.08 -8.24
CA ALA A 344 10.13 11.08 -9.10
C ALA A 344 10.82 12.21 -8.30
N ALA A 345 10.27 12.55 -7.12
CA ALA A 345 10.84 13.54 -6.22
C ALA A 345 11.97 12.99 -5.32
N GLY A 346 12.25 11.68 -5.35
CA GLY A 346 13.24 11.04 -4.48
C GLY A 346 12.87 11.05 -3.00
N VAL A 347 11.57 11.10 -2.69
CA VAL A 347 11.06 11.11 -1.31
C VAL A 347 10.86 9.66 -0.84
N ASP A 348 11.51 9.29 0.27
CA ASP A 348 11.33 8.00 0.93
C ASP A 348 10.00 7.97 1.72
N ALA A 349 8.91 7.89 0.97
CA ALA A 349 7.58 7.72 1.50
C ALA A 349 6.72 6.82 0.60
N CYS A 350 5.75 6.13 1.20
CA CYS A 350 4.73 5.36 0.53
C CYS A 350 3.34 5.95 0.78
N TYR A 351 2.53 6.09 -0.26
CA TYR A 351 1.16 6.57 -0.16
C TYR A 351 0.16 5.41 -0.27
N VAL A 352 -0.64 5.17 0.77
CA VAL A 352 -1.52 3.98 0.86
C VAL A 352 -3.02 4.33 0.98
N PRO A 353 -3.93 3.48 0.48
CA PRO A 353 -5.35 3.56 0.81
C PRO A 353 -5.58 3.11 2.26
N LEU A 354 -6.46 3.83 2.97
CA LEU A 354 -6.79 3.58 4.37
C LEU A 354 -8.31 3.52 4.52
N LEU A 355 -8.85 2.30 4.64
CA LEU A 355 -10.27 2.08 4.91
C LEU A 355 -10.54 2.35 6.39
N VAL A 356 -11.08 3.53 6.69
CA VAL A 356 -11.26 3.99 8.07
C VAL A 356 -12.74 4.08 8.39
N ASN A 357 -13.17 3.53 9.53
CA ASN A 357 -14.53 3.68 10.04
C ASN A 357 -14.66 4.89 10.97
N ASP A 358 -13.70 5.05 11.87
CA ASP A 358 -13.61 6.17 12.82
C ASP A 358 -12.24 6.84 12.70
N ILE A 359 -12.24 8.08 12.20
CA ILE A 359 -11.00 8.84 12.00
C ILE A 359 -10.33 9.26 13.31
N GLU A 360 -11.10 9.49 14.38
CA GLU A 360 -10.54 9.89 15.67
C GLU A 360 -9.80 8.71 16.30
N ALA A 361 -10.43 7.52 16.32
CA ALA A 361 -9.80 6.29 16.77
C ALA A 361 -8.55 5.95 15.92
N PHE A 362 -8.64 6.13 14.60
CA PHE A 362 -7.53 5.94 13.69
C PHE A 362 -6.33 6.84 14.02
N LEU A 363 -6.54 8.16 14.12
CA LEU A 363 -5.46 9.12 14.40
C LEU A 363 -4.86 8.98 15.80
N LYS A 364 -5.60 8.41 16.76
CA LYS A 364 -5.14 8.13 18.13
C LYS A 364 -4.48 6.75 18.30
N SER A 365 -4.55 5.88 17.30
CA SER A 365 -3.93 4.55 17.37
C SER A 365 -2.39 4.64 17.41
N ALA A 366 -1.73 3.67 18.04
CA ALA A 366 -0.27 3.68 18.17
C ALA A 366 0.45 3.61 16.81
N THR A 367 -0.12 2.85 15.85
CA THR A 367 0.40 2.77 14.49
C THR A 367 0.16 4.07 13.73
N PHE A 368 -1.10 4.41 13.44
CA PHE A 368 -1.42 5.46 12.48
C PHE A 368 -1.30 6.88 13.06
N GLY A 369 -1.33 7.00 14.38
CA GLY A 369 -0.95 8.21 15.11
C GLY A 369 0.55 8.36 15.33
N GLY A 370 1.37 7.37 14.95
CA GLY A 370 2.82 7.36 15.13
C GLY A 370 3.57 8.34 14.20
N ASP A 371 4.86 8.56 14.44
CA ASP A 371 5.67 9.59 13.78
C ASP A 371 6.09 9.27 12.34
N ASP A 372 5.81 8.05 11.90
CA ASP A 372 6.01 7.66 10.51
C ASP A 372 4.86 8.07 9.60
N TYR A 373 3.69 8.37 10.15
CA TYR A 373 2.53 8.82 9.41
C TYR A 373 2.51 10.35 9.36
N VAL A 374 2.95 10.91 8.24
CA VAL A 374 3.27 12.35 8.13
C VAL A 374 2.15 13.18 7.53
N GLY A 375 1.15 12.55 6.91
CA GLY A 375 -0.01 13.28 6.39
C GLY A 375 -1.02 12.39 5.69
N PHE A 376 -2.25 12.88 5.61
CA PHE A 376 -3.37 12.16 5.05
C PHE A 376 -4.19 13.06 4.12
N SER A 377 -4.59 12.54 2.96
CA SER A 377 -5.78 13.03 2.29
C SER A 377 -7.01 12.43 2.95
N VAL A 378 -8.09 13.18 3.02
CA VAL A 378 -9.34 12.75 3.62
C VAL A 378 -10.46 12.89 2.60
N THR A 379 -11.15 11.79 2.33
CA THR A 379 -12.32 11.75 1.45
C THR A 379 -13.58 11.38 2.24
N ILE A 380 -14.69 11.19 1.53
CA ILE A 380 -15.98 10.81 2.09
C ILE A 380 -15.82 9.56 2.99
N PRO A 381 -16.50 9.50 4.16
CA PRO A 381 -17.36 10.52 4.75
C PRO A 381 -16.64 11.44 5.76
N HIS A 382 -15.30 11.39 5.82
CA HIS A 382 -14.54 11.83 6.99
C HIS A 382 -14.15 13.31 7.03
N LYS A 383 -14.42 14.09 5.98
CA LYS A 383 -13.90 15.48 5.88
C LYS A 383 -14.35 16.41 7.02
N GLU A 384 -15.58 16.25 7.51
CA GLU A 384 -16.10 17.04 8.64
C GLU A 384 -15.56 16.53 9.99
N ALA A 385 -15.35 15.22 10.11
CA ALA A 385 -14.76 14.62 11.31
C ALA A 385 -13.26 14.97 11.43
N ALA A 386 -12.55 15.00 10.30
CA ALA A 386 -11.15 15.42 10.22
C ALA A 386 -10.96 16.85 10.73
N LEU A 387 -11.89 17.76 10.44
CA LEU A 387 -11.85 19.13 10.98
C LEU A 387 -11.80 19.14 12.52
N ARG A 388 -12.61 18.30 13.17
CA ARG A 388 -12.67 18.21 14.63
C ARG A 388 -11.43 17.55 15.25
N CYS A 389 -10.69 16.79 14.46
CA CYS A 389 -9.46 16.13 14.88
C CYS A 389 -8.20 17.00 14.71
N CYS A 390 -8.33 18.21 14.15
CA CYS A 390 -7.20 19.11 13.93
C CYS A 390 -6.92 19.98 15.17
N ASP A 391 -5.65 20.18 15.48
CA ASP A 391 -5.20 21.14 16.49
C ASP A 391 -5.14 22.57 15.91
N GLU A 392 -4.84 22.69 14.62
CA GLU A 392 -4.87 23.95 13.87
C GLU A 392 -5.57 23.72 12.54
N VAL A 393 -6.37 24.68 12.08
CA VAL A 393 -7.07 24.59 10.80
C VAL A 393 -6.78 25.85 9.99
N ASP A 394 -6.51 25.68 8.69
CA ASP A 394 -6.47 26.79 7.73
C ASP A 394 -7.77 27.62 7.83
N PRO A 395 -7.71 28.96 7.88
CA PRO A 395 -8.89 29.79 8.07
C PRO A 395 -10.00 29.53 7.05
N VAL A 396 -9.66 29.29 5.79
CA VAL A 396 -10.66 29.03 4.75
C VAL A 396 -11.24 27.62 4.94
N ALA A 397 -10.43 26.63 5.31
CA ALA A 397 -10.93 25.29 5.63
C ALA A 397 -11.89 25.28 6.84
N ALA A 398 -11.62 26.10 7.86
CA ALA A 398 -12.51 26.27 9.02
C ALA A 398 -13.87 26.85 8.61
N GLU A 399 -13.86 27.89 7.76
CA GLU A 399 -15.07 28.50 7.20
C GLU A 399 -15.82 27.57 6.23
N ILE A 400 -15.12 26.70 5.50
CA ILE A 400 -15.72 25.63 4.69
C ILE A 400 -16.29 24.51 5.57
N GLY A 401 -15.81 24.38 6.81
CA GLY A 401 -16.24 23.35 7.75
C GLY A 401 -15.84 21.93 7.33
N ALA A 402 -14.78 21.78 6.52
CA ALA A 402 -14.31 20.48 6.05
C ALA A 402 -12.82 20.49 5.76
N VAL A 403 -12.11 19.45 6.20
CA VAL A 403 -10.68 19.21 5.95
C VAL A 403 -10.52 18.01 5.04
N ASN A 404 -9.78 18.17 3.94
CA ASN A 404 -9.45 17.09 3.01
C ASN A 404 -7.95 16.72 3.04
N THR A 405 -7.15 17.46 3.80
CA THR A 405 -5.69 17.29 3.88
C THR A 405 -5.24 17.54 5.32
N LEU A 406 -4.75 16.50 5.97
CA LEU A 406 -4.14 16.55 7.30
C LEU A 406 -2.63 16.48 7.15
N VAL A 407 -1.92 17.41 7.79
CA VAL A 407 -0.45 17.39 7.88
C VAL A 407 -0.07 17.21 9.33
N LYS A 408 0.68 16.15 9.64
CA LYS A 408 1.23 15.94 10.98
C LYS A 408 2.45 16.83 11.15
N ARG A 409 2.47 17.64 12.21
CA ARG A 409 3.59 18.52 12.55
C ARG A 409 4.63 17.78 13.38
N PRO A 410 5.88 18.29 13.47
CA PRO A 410 6.93 17.65 14.26
C PRO A 410 6.63 17.51 15.76
N ASP A 411 5.72 18.31 16.30
CA ASP A 411 5.24 18.24 17.69
C ASP A 411 4.13 17.19 17.90
N GLY A 412 3.77 16.45 16.85
CA GLY A 412 2.73 15.41 16.87
C GLY A 412 1.32 15.91 16.54
N THR A 413 1.10 17.23 16.50
CA THR A 413 -0.22 17.81 16.27
C THR A 413 -0.60 17.82 14.79
N PHE A 414 -1.90 17.87 14.48
CA PHE A 414 -2.42 17.91 13.12
C PHE A 414 -2.84 19.31 12.71
N LYS A 415 -2.34 19.75 11.54
CA LYS A 415 -2.86 20.91 10.84
C LYS A 415 -3.74 20.51 9.65
N GLY A 416 -4.98 20.99 9.65
CA GLY A 416 -5.98 20.72 8.62
C GLY A 416 -6.01 21.77 7.53
N TYR A 417 -6.11 21.32 6.28
CA TYR A 417 -6.30 22.15 5.10
C TYR A 417 -7.45 21.62 4.24
N ASN A 418 -7.94 22.49 3.35
CA ASN A 418 -8.85 22.13 2.29
C ASN A 418 -8.23 22.51 0.94
N THR A 419 -7.81 21.52 0.17
CA THR A 419 -7.19 21.71 -1.15
C THR A 419 -8.19 21.63 -2.30
N ASP A 420 -9.44 21.21 -2.05
CA ASP A 420 -10.48 21.13 -3.08
C ASP A 420 -10.82 22.53 -3.61
N TYR A 421 -11.00 23.51 -2.73
CA TYR A 421 -11.30 24.88 -3.16
C TYR A 421 -10.10 25.52 -3.87
N VAL A 422 -8.88 25.22 -3.41
CA VAL A 422 -7.64 25.74 -4.03
C VAL A 422 -7.57 25.25 -5.48
N ALA A 423 -7.79 23.96 -5.71
CA ALA A 423 -7.80 23.39 -7.06
C ALA A 423 -8.87 24.02 -7.96
N ALA A 424 -10.10 24.20 -7.46
CA ALA A 424 -11.16 24.81 -8.24
C ALA A 424 -10.87 26.28 -8.59
N ILE A 425 -10.37 27.05 -7.62
CA ILE A 425 -10.00 28.44 -7.81
C ILE A 425 -8.82 28.59 -8.77
N ASP A 426 -7.76 27.79 -8.60
CA ASP A 426 -6.60 27.82 -9.48
C ASP A 426 -6.96 27.47 -10.92
N ALA A 427 -7.87 26.50 -11.13
CA ALA A 427 -8.39 26.15 -12.45
C ALA A 427 -9.16 27.33 -13.10
N ILE A 428 -10.01 28.01 -12.33
CA ILE A 428 -10.75 29.19 -12.78
C ILE A 428 -9.79 30.34 -13.13
N GLU A 429 -8.85 30.65 -12.23
CA GLU A 429 -7.86 31.72 -12.44
C GLU A 429 -6.98 31.44 -13.66
N ALA A 430 -6.57 30.19 -13.88
CA ALA A 430 -5.83 29.76 -15.06
C ALA A 430 -6.63 29.98 -16.36
N ALA A 431 -7.91 29.59 -16.38
CA ALA A 431 -8.78 29.79 -17.54
C ALA A 431 -9.01 31.28 -17.85
N MET A 432 -9.17 32.12 -16.82
CA MET A 432 -9.30 33.56 -17.00
C MET A 432 -8.01 34.21 -17.53
N ASN A 433 -6.84 33.78 -17.02
CA ASN A 433 -5.54 34.31 -17.46
C ASN A 433 -5.19 33.92 -18.89
N ALA A 434 -5.53 32.71 -19.33
CA ALA A 434 -5.33 32.27 -20.70
C ALA A 434 -5.98 33.20 -21.73
N LYS A 435 -7.07 33.89 -21.36
CA LYS A 435 -7.74 34.89 -22.20
C LYS A 435 -7.12 36.29 -22.14
N ARG A 436 -6.37 36.63 -21.07
CA ARG A 436 -5.88 38.00 -20.78
C ARG A 436 -4.40 38.23 -21.12
N GLY A 437 -3.64 37.19 -21.45
CA GLY A 437 -2.26 37.31 -21.92
C GLY A 437 -1.23 37.80 -20.89
N THR A 438 -1.62 37.99 -19.62
CA THR A 438 -0.72 38.37 -18.52
C THR A 438 -1.00 37.51 -17.30
N ALA A 439 0.05 36.95 -16.69
CA ALA A 439 -0.03 35.94 -15.63
C ALA A 439 0.12 36.51 -14.21
N SER A 440 -0.12 37.81 -14.01
CA SER A 440 0.17 38.45 -12.72
C SER A 440 -0.96 39.36 -12.26
N GLY A 441 -1.59 39.01 -11.13
CA GLY A 441 -2.59 39.84 -10.44
C GLY A 441 -3.53 39.02 -9.56
N GLU A 442 -4.34 39.70 -8.76
CA GLU A 442 -5.46 39.13 -8.01
C GLU A 442 -6.65 38.92 -8.97
N VAL A 443 -6.62 37.81 -9.72
CA VAL A 443 -7.47 37.57 -10.91
C VAL A 443 -8.97 37.69 -10.60
N LEU A 444 -9.40 37.15 -9.46
CA LEU A 444 -10.79 37.15 -9.03
C LEU A 444 -11.22 38.37 -8.21
N ARG A 445 -10.31 39.28 -7.85
CA ARG A 445 -10.69 40.44 -7.03
C ARG A 445 -11.66 41.34 -7.78
N GLY A 446 -12.81 41.61 -7.17
CA GLY A 446 -13.87 42.44 -7.76
C GLY A 446 -14.60 41.77 -8.93
N LYS A 447 -14.44 40.45 -9.10
CA LYS A 447 -15.16 39.64 -10.08
C LYS A 447 -16.35 38.96 -9.44
N THR A 448 -17.37 38.68 -10.25
CA THR A 448 -18.57 37.99 -9.78
C THR A 448 -18.51 36.51 -10.16
N VAL A 449 -18.48 35.64 -9.16
CA VAL A 449 -18.53 34.18 -9.30
C VAL A 449 -19.92 33.68 -8.94
N VAL A 450 -20.61 33.09 -9.92
CA VAL A 450 -21.92 32.47 -9.75
C VAL A 450 -21.73 30.97 -9.51
N VAL A 451 -21.88 30.55 -8.25
CA VAL A 451 -21.76 29.17 -7.81
C VAL A 451 -23.13 28.50 -7.89
N VAL A 452 -23.24 27.44 -8.68
CA VAL A 452 -24.43 26.59 -8.76
C VAL A 452 -24.26 25.39 -7.86
N GLY A 453 -25.12 25.27 -6.84
CA GLY A 453 -25.08 24.24 -5.82
C GLY A 453 -24.65 24.77 -4.45
N ALA A 454 -25.36 24.34 -3.41
CA ALA A 454 -25.07 24.67 -2.00
C ALA A 454 -24.67 23.44 -1.17
N GLY A 455 -23.96 22.49 -1.80
CA GLY A 455 -23.35 21.32 -1.15
C GLY A 455 -21.92 21.58 -0.69
N GLY A 456 -21.18 20.53 -0.29
CA GLY A 456 -19.79 20.66 0.18
C GLY A 456 -18.85 21.30 -0.86
N ALA A 457 -18.94 20.90 -2.13
CA ALA A 457 -18.16 21.50 -3.22
C ALA A 457 -18.55 22.97 -3.46
N GLY A 458 -19.86 23.28 -3.45
CA GLY A 458 -20.37 24.64 -3.58
C GLY A 458 -19.92 25.54 -2.43
N ARG A 459 -19.92 25.02 -1.20
CA ARG A 459 -19.38 25.70 -0.03
C ARG A 459 -17.88 25.98 -0.20
N GLY A 460 -17.10 24.96 -0.59
CA GLY A 460 -15.67 25.11 -0.88
C GLY A 460 -15.40 26.24 -1.87
N LEU A 461 -16.06 26.21 -3.02
CA LEU A 461 -15.87 27.20 -4.06
C LEU A 461 -16.34 28.61 -3.66
N ALA A 462 -17.49 28.72 -2.98
CA ALA A 462 -18.02 30.01 -2.53
C ALA A 462 -17.08 30.70 -1.54
N PHE A 463 -16.59 29.98 -0.52
CA PHE A 463 -15.63 30.54 0.43
C PHE A 463 -14.26 30.81 -0.21
N GLY A 464 -13.78 29.92 -1.10
CA GLY A 464 -12.54 30.13 -1.85
C GLY A 464 -12.59 31.37 -2.74
N ALA A 465 -13.69 31.58 -3.47
CA ALA A 465 -13.90 32.75 -4.31
C ALA A 465 -13.97 34.03 -3.46
N LYS A 466 -14.71 34.00 -2.35
CA LYS A 466 -14.78 35.13 -1.41
C LYS A 466 -13.42 35.48 -0.85
N PHE A 467 -12.63 34.48 -0.46
CA PHE A 467 -11.28 34.66 0.07
C PHE A 467 -10.35 35.35 -0.94
N LYS A 468 -10.48 35.06 -2.24
CA LYS A 468 -9.77 35.75 -3.33
C LYS A 468 -10.32 37.15 -3.65
N GLY A 469 -11.36 37.61 -2.96
CA GLY A 469 -11.94 38.93 -3.11
C GLY A 469 -13.00 39.03 -4.21
N ALA A 470 -13.59 37.91 -4.63
CA ALA A 470 -14.73 37.90 -5.54
C ALA A 470 -16.05 38.24 -4.81
N ASP A 471 -16.98 38.80 -5.56
CA ASP A 471 -18.40 38.79 -5.20
C ASP A 471 -19.00 37.43 -5.55
N VAL A 472 -19.80 36.87 -4.65
CA VAL A 472 -20.31 35.50 -4.79
C VAL A 472 -21.83 35.53 -4.89
N ILE A 473 -22.35 34.87 -5.92
CA ILE A 473 -23.77 34.58 -6.07
C ILE A 473 -23.97 33.07 -5.95
N VAL A 474 -24.85 32.62 -5.07
CA VAL A 474 -25.17 31.21 -4.88
C VAL A 474 -26.54 30.92 -5.48
N ALA A 475 -26.57 30.07 -6.50
CA ALA A 475 -27.79 29.55 -7.10
C ALA A 475 -27.99 28.09 -6.66
N ASN A 476 -29.17 27.73 -6.17
CA ASN A 476 -29.46 26.36 -5.77
C ASN A 476 -30.94 26.02 -5.93
N ARG A 477 -31.25 24.72 -6.11
CA ARG A 477 -32.63 24.23 -6.21
C ARG A 477 -33.46 24.59 -4.98
N SER A 478 -32.85 24.47 -3.80
CA SER A 478 -33.45 24.85 -2.52
C SER A 478 -32.93 26.24 -2.15
N LEU A 479 -33.80 27.26 -2.22
CA LEU A 479 -33.43 28.67 -2.00
C LEU A 479 -32.93 28.93 -0.58
N ASP A 480 -33.54 28.30 0.42
CA ASP A 480 -33.10 28.30 1.82
C ASP A 480 -31.63 27.87 1.95
N ARG A 481 -31.21 26.81 1.25
CA ARG A 481 -29.81 26.36 1.24
C ARG A 481 -28.89 27.35 0.54
N ALA A 482 -29.34 27.98 -0.55
CA ALA A 482 -28.57 29.05 -1.20
C ALA A 482 -28.39 30.25 -0.25
N GLN A 483 -29.46 30.67 0.43
CA GLN A 483 -29.45 31.76 1.40
C GLN A 483 -28.53 31.47 2.58
N ALA A 484 -28.57 30.25 3.12
CA ALA A 484 -27.68 29.83 4.21
C ALA A 484 -26.21 29.94 3.78
N LEU A 485 -25.84 29.39 2.62
CA LEU A 485 -24.46 29.47 2.13
C LEU A 485 -24.05 30.91 1.78
N ALA A 486 -24.89 31.65 1.06
CA ALA A 486 -24.63 33.04 0.70
C ALA A 486 -24.44 33.92 1.95
N THR A 487 -25.27 33.74 2.97
CA THR A 487 -25.11 34.46 4.24
C THR A 487 -23.78 34.12 4.90
N ALA A 488 -23.43 32.83 4.94
CA ALA A 488 -22.19 32.36 5.57
C ALA A 488 -20.92 32.89 4.87
N CYS A 489 -20.91 32.99 3.54
CA CYS A 489 -19.76 33.52 2.79
C CYS A 489 -19.85 35.02 2.49
N GLY A 490 -20.90 35.72 2.90
CA GLY A 490 -21.12 37.13 2.58
C GLY A 490 -21.36 37.39 1.08
N GLY A 491 -22.13 36.52 0.44
CA GLY A 491 -22.61 36.62 -0.94
C GLY A 491 -24.13 36.86 -1.04
N VAL A 492 -24.69 36.64 -2.23
CA VAL A 492 -26.12 36.81 -2.53
C VAL A 492 -26.71 35.49 -3.01
N ALA A 493 -27.91 35.14 -2.53
CA ALA A 493 -28.62 33.95 -2.98
C ALA A 493 -29.62 34.26 -4.10
N VAL A 494 -29.72 33.36 -5.07
CA VAL A 494 -30.72 33.41 -6.16
C VAL A 494 -31.32 32.02 -6.38
N THR A 495 -32.49 31.97 -7.02
CA THR A 495 -33.08 30.69 -7.43
C THR A 495 -32.47 30.20 -8.74
N LEU A 496 -32.60 28.89 -9.04
CA LEU A 496 -32.18 28.36 -10.33
C LEU A 496 -33.00 28.94 -11.49
N GLU A 497 -34.26 29.29 -11.26
CA GLU A 497 -35.11 29.93 -12.28
C GLU A 497 -34.59 31.33 -12.63
N ALA A 498 -34.15 32.10 -11.64
CA ALA A 498 -33.52 33.39 -11.88
C ALA A 498 -32.24 33.25 -12.71
N LEU A 499 -31.40 32.25 -12.40
CA LEU A 499 -30.24 31.92 -13.22
C LEU A 499 -30.65 31.51 -14.65
N ALA A 500 -31.61 30.61 -14.80
CA ALA A 500 -32.06 30.06 -16.08
C ALA A 500 -32.77 31.09 -16.97
N SER A 501 -33.29 32.19 -16.40
CA SER A 501 -33.84 33.30 -17.17
C SER A 501 -32.77 34.21 -17.81
N GLY A 502 -31.50 34.06 -17.43
CA GLY A 502 -30.41 34.95 -17.87
C GLY A 502 -30.36 36.30 -17.14
N ALA A 503 -31.16 36.47 -16.08
CA ALA A 503 -31.17 37.69 -15.25
C ALA A 503 -29.90 37.81 -14.38
N VAL A 504 -29.30 36.68 -13.99
CA VAL A 504 -28.07 36.64 -13.20
C VAL A 504 -26.87 36.87 -14.11
N LYS A 505 -26.05 37.87 -13.79
CA LYS A 505 -24.80 38.18 -14.50
C LYS A 505 -23.59 37.82 -13.65
N GLY A 506 -22.49 37.44 -14.29
CA GLY A 506 -21.21 37.26 -13.62
C GLY A 506 -20.06 37.00 -14.58
N ASP A 507 -18.84 37.03 -14.07
CA ASP A 507 -17.64 36.72 -14.85
C ASP A 507 -17.39 35.21 -14.94
N VAL A 508 -17.77 34.46 -13.90
CA VAL A 508 -17.57 33.01 -13.82
C VAL A 508 -18.88 32.31 -13.44
N LEU A 509 -19.26 31.28 -14.19
CA LEU A 509 -20.29 30.33 -13.80
C LEU A 509 -19.63 29.03 -13.36
N ALA A 510 -19.95 28.55 -12.16
CA ALA A 510 -19.32 27.35 -11.63
C ALA A 510 -20.34 26.34 -11.10
N ASN A 511 -20.47 25.21 -11.80
CA ASN A 511 -21.29 24.10 -11.36
C ASN A 511 -20.56 23.28 -10.29
N THR A 512 -21.22 23.11 -9.14
CA THR A 512 -20.76 22.28 -8.02
C THR A 512 -21.83 21.26 -7.60
N THR A 513 -22.85 21.07 -8.44
CA THR A 513 -23.86 20.03 -8.28
C THR A 513 -23.42 18.74 -8.95
N SER A 514 -24.21 17.68 -8.82
CA SER A 514 -24.03 16.42 -9.57
C SER A 514 -24.77 16.41 -10.91
N VAL A 515 -25.36 17.53 -11.34
CA VAL A 515 -26.09 17.62 -12.62
C VAL A 515 -25.09 17.49 -13.76
N GLY A 516 -25.38 16.61 -14.73
CA GLY A 516 -24.47 16.27 -15.84
C GLY A 516 -23.56 15.07 -15.54
N MET A 517 -23.51 14.59 -14.29
CA MET A 517 -22.72 13.40 -13.94
C MET A 517 -23.37 12.11 -14.45
N THR A 518 -22.56 11.12 -14.84
CA THR A 518 -23.04 9.78 -15.22
C THR A 518 -23.97 9.19 -14.14
N PRO A 519 -25.13 8.61 -14.52
CA PRO A 519 -25.60 8.32 -15.89
C PRO A 519 -26.39 9.45 -16.56
N LYS A 520 -26.61 10.58 -15.88
CA LYS A 520 -27.48 11.68 -16.32
C LYS A 520 -26.72 12.74 -17.13
N VAL A 521 -26.01 12.28 -18.15
CA VAL A 521 -25.08 13.09 -18.94
C VAL A 521 -25.78 14.18 -19.79
N ASP A 522 -27.07 14.00 -20.06
CA ASP A 522 -27.88 14.95 -20.83
C ASP A 522 -28.53 16.06 -19.99
N GLU A 523 -28.32 16.08 -18.67
CA GLU A 523 -28.79 17.14 -17.80
C GLU A 523 -27.76 18.30 -17.74
N THR A 524 -28.23 19.54 -17.61
CA THR A 524 -27.37 20.73 -17.41
C THR A 524 -28.00 21.66 -16.38
N PRO A 525 -27.22 22.31 -15.50
CA PRO A 525 -27.78 23.15 -14.43
C PRO A 525 -28.43 24.45 -14.92
N THR A 526 -28.10 24.92 -16.13
CA THR A 526 -28.67 26.13 -16.71
C THR A 526 -28.63 26.06 -18.25
N PRO A 527 -29.62 26.60 -18.98
CA PRO A 527 -29.62 26.52 -20.43
C PRO A 527 -28.54 27.41 -21.06
N LYS A 528 -28.04 27.00 -22.23
CA LYS A 528 -27.05 27.76 -23.04
C LYS A 528 -27.44 29.22 -23.27
N SER A 529 -28.74 29.51 -23.46
CA SER A 529 -29.24 30.88 -23.64
C SER A 529 -29.01 31.76 -22.40
N ALA A 530 -29.15 31.19 -21.20
CA ALA A 530 -28.88 31.90 -19.95
C ALA A 530 -27.38 32.13 -19.74
N ILE A 531 -26.52 31.18 -20.13
CA ILE A 531 -25.07 31.35 -20.08
C ILE A 531 -24.65 32.50 -20.99
N ALA A 532 -25.14 32.52 -22.23
CA ALA A 532 -24.87 33.59 -23.18
C ALA A 532 -25.39 34.95 -22.69
N ALA A 533 -26.62 34.98 -22.15
CA ALA A 533 -27.19 36.21 -21.59
C ALA A 533 -26.43 36.68 -20.34
N GLY A 534 -25.93 35.75 -19.52
CA GLY A 534 -25.24 36.01 -18.25
C GLY A 534 -23.88 36.68 -18.39
N GLY A 535 -23.27 36.62 -19.58
CA GLY A 535 -21.99 37.27 -19.88
C GLY A 535 -20.79 36.58 -19.25
N PHE A 536 -20.88 35.27 -18.99
CA PHE A 536 -19.81 34.52 -18.33
C PHE A 536 -18.58 34.34 -19.24
N ASP A 537 -17.42 34.74 -18.75
CA ASP A 537 -16.14 34.55 -19.42
C ASP A 537 -15.62 33.11 -19.23
N VAL A 538 -15.89 32.50 -18.08
CA VAL A 538 -15.45 31.15 -17.74
C VAL A 538 -16.61 30.34 -17.21
N VAL A 539 -16.71 29.10 -17.68
CA VAL A 539 -17.60 28.08 -17.12
C VAL A 539 -16.74 26.99 -16.52
N PHE A 540 -16.93 26.70 -15.24
CA PHE A 540 -16.26 25.63 -14.50
C PHE A 540 -17.28 24.57 -14.11
N ASP A 541 -16.92 23.29 -14.26
CA ASP A 541 -17.73 22.17 -13.81
C ASP A 541 -16.92 21.28 -12.88
N ALA A 542 -17.43 21.06 -11.67
CA ALA A 542 -16.82 20.15 -10.71
C ALA A 542 -17.07 18.67 -11.06
N VAL A 543 -18.03 18.38 -11.96
CA VAL A 543 -18.27 17.04 -12.49
C VAL A 543 -17.13 16.67 -13.43
N TYR A 544 -16.48 15.55 -13.15
CA TYR A 544 -15.36 15.02 -13.95
C TYR A 544 -15.69 13.67 -14.62
N ASN A 545 -16.92 13.17 -14.45
CA ASN A 545 -17.41 11.95 -15.09
C ASN A 545 -18.83 12.17 -15.62
N PRO A 546 -19.01 12.41 -16.94
CA PRO A 546 -18.00 12.40 -17.99
C PRO A 546 -17.03 13.59 -17.93
N LEU A 547 -15.92 13.50 -18.66
CA LEU A 547 -14.92 14.58 -18.73
C LEU A 547 -15.47 15.84 -19.42
N GLU A 548 -16.28 15.66 -20.46
CA GLU A 548 -17.04 16.71 -21.12
C GLU A 548 -18.52 16.53 -20.75
N THR A 549 -19.03 17.42 -19.90
CA THR A 549 -20.46 17.45 -19.56
C THR A 549 -21.23 18.26 -20.62
N LYS A 550 -22.55 18.27 -20.50
CA LYS A 550 -23.41 19.07 -21.39
C LYS A 550 -23.30 20.60 -21.15
N LEU A 551 -22.85 21.00 -19.96
CA LEU A 551 -22.69 22.41 -19.56
C LEU A 551 -21.54 23.07 -20.34
#